data_AF-A0A401Q2G6-F1
#
_entry.id   AF-A0A401Q2G6-F1
#
_cell.length_a   1.000
_cell.length_b   1.000
_cell.length_c   1.000
_cell.angle_alpha   90.00
_cell.angle_beta   90.00
_cell.angle_gamma   90.00
#
_symmetry.space_group_name_H-M   'P 1'
#
loop_
_entity.id
_entity.type
_entity.pdbx_description
1 polymer ?
#
loop_
_entity_poly.entity_id
_entity_poly.type
_entity_poly.pdbx_seq_one_letter_code
_entity_poly.pdbx_strand_id
1 'polypeptide(L)'
;VLSHLKESFTHTPSFDMSPSMQNMLIRLMLAQAQECAFEKMVLPGIRNQYFSLLKVAQEATKVSDVYNLINQSITQAPIKEHVPPAWFYTVQVKLQHYRALAHYFVAVAMLDHQLNSKDDVDQQEMLLSQLYDAMPDGLAPLSILRSKEERKRVGKAHLRKAVMGHEEAVRVQSLCRSLRKIEILQEILRVSHKRSLNKYAEHEQEDDFDMMAAPNIIAKSDQKIEIVKPEFSKVKVVDFFHDLGPISVFSAKQKWTAPRKICLMPGDQDQGFTLEGESAVQVTSLDPASHAARSGLRDGDIIVSVAGRDCKWNSVTELIKMLKEMPENGLDIQVISPQGLETVQLPKCATYSGGLPKTYSLTCLTLDDVQSRKGKKVVKKLSFLNWGSKNTKKMASTVSLPSAVESTPQQVSESTAHFPDALDGSSLY
;
A
#
# COMPACT_ATOMS: atom_id res chain seq x y z
N VAL A 1 -2.96 -4.65 0.19
CA VAL A 1 -2.61 -5.89 -0.56
C VAL A 1 -1.55 -5.67 -1.63
N LEU A 2 -1.82 -4.88 -2.69
CA LEU A 2 -0.86 -4.70 -3.81
C LEU A 2 0.54 -4.23 -3.38
N SER A 3 0.64 -3.29 -2.43
CA SER A 3 1.94 -2.86 -1.89
C SER A 3 2.71 -4.01 -1.22
N HIS A 4 2.01 -4.84 -0.45
CA HIS A 4 2.61 -6.00 0.20
C HIS A 4 3.10 -7.01 -0.83
N LEU A 5 2.30 -7.31 -1.87
CA LEU A 5 2.71 -8.20 -2.95
C LEU A 5 3.99 -7.69 -3.65
N LYS A 6 4.07 -6.39 -3.92
CA LYS A 6 5.24 -5.75 -4.53
C LYS A 6 6.49 -5.85 -3.67
N GLU A 7 6.35 -5.68 -2.36
CA GLU A 7 7.47 -5.74 -1.41
C GLU A 7 7.93 -7.18 -1.13
N SER A 8 7.00 -8.14 -1.12
CA SER A 8 7.29 -9.53 -0.79
C SER A 8 7.74 -10.38 -1.98
N PHE A 9 7.25 -10.09 -3.19
CA PHE A 9 7.54 -10.89 -4.39
C PHE A 9 8.29 -10.06 -5.43
N THR A 10 9.62 -10.11 -5.39
CA THR A 10 10.50 -9.31 -6.27
C THR A 10 10.78 -9.94 -7.63
N HIS A 11 10.45 -11.23 -7.79
CA HIS A 11 10.62 -11.99 -9.03
C HIS A 11 9.27 -12.51 -9.48
N THR A 12 8.63 -11.81 -10.40
CA THR A 12 7.31 -12.19 -10.90
C THR A 12 7.41 -12.74 -12.33
N PRO A 13 6.74 -13.87 -12.61
CA PRO A 13 6.82 -14.53 -13.92
C PRO A 13 5.95 -13.83 -14.97
N SER A 14 5.04 -12.95 -14.54
CA SER A 14 4.02 -12.32 -15.38
C SER A 14 4.02 -10.79 -15.22
N PHE A 15 3.69 -10.08 -16.30
CA PHE A 15 3.76 -8.61 -16.33
C PHE A 15 2.72 -7.93 -15.45
N ASP A 16 1.54 -8.54 -15.28
CA ASP A 16 0.46 -8.06 -14.40
C ASP A 16 0.93 -7.92 -12.93
N MET A 17 1.86 -8.78 -12.52
CA MET A 17 2.50 -8.77 -11.20
C MET A 17 3.87 -8.06 -11.22
N SER A 18 4.26 -7.42 -12.32
CA SER A 18 5.50 -6.64 -12.36
C SER A 18 5.43 -5.43 -11.42
N PRO A 19 6.57 -4.93 -10.92
CA PRO A 19 6.59 -3.74 -10.08
C PRO A 19 5.95 -2.52 -10.74
N SER A 20 6.09 -2.37 -12.06
CA SER A 20 5.49 -1.27 -12.83
C SER A 20 3.97 -1.35 -12.88
N MET A 21 3.42 -2.54 -13.19
CA MET A 21 1.97 -2.74 -13.18
C MET A 21 1.40 -2.55 -11.78
N GLN A 22 2.02 -3.15 -10.76
CA GLN A 22 1.58 -3.01 -9.38
C GLN A 22 1.64 -1.55 -8.90
N ASN A 23 2.66 -0.78 -9.28
CA ASN A 23 2.70 0.66 -9.00
C ASN A 23 1.52 1.41 -9.62
N MET A 24 1.20 1.12 -10.88
CA MET A 24 0.05 1.73 -11.55
C MET A 24 -1.26 1.35 -10.85
N LEU A 25 -1.45 0.08 -10.50
CA LEU A 25 -2.63 -0.39 -9.78
C LEU A 25 -2.74 0.21 -8.37
N ILE A 26 -1.63 0.34 -7.65
CA ILE A 26 -1.59 1.01 -6.33
C ILE A 26 -2.05 2.47 -6.47
N ARG A 27 -1.52 3.19 -7.47
CA ARG A 27 -1.95 4.57 -7.74
C ARG A 27 -3.44 4.63 -8.08
N LEU A 28 -3.94 3.70 -8.90
CA LEU A 28 -5.36 3.59 -9.25
C LEU A 28 -6.25 3.43 -8.01
N MET A 29 -5.89 2.50 -7.10
CA MET A 29 -6.63 2.29 -5.86
C MET A 29 -6.60 3.52 -4.94
N LEU A 30 -5.46 4.20 -4.83
CA LEU A 30 -5.34 5.42 -4.03
C LEU A 30 -6.17 6.57 -4.59
N ALA A 31 -6.24 6.72 -5.92
CA ALA A 31 -7.11 7.75 -6.53
C ALA A 31 -8.59 7.46 -6.32
N GLN A 32 -9.01 6.20 -6.44
CA GLN A 32 -10.41 5.82 -6.15
C GLN A 32 -10.75 6.02 -4.67
N ALA A 33 -9.81 5.78 -3.75
CA ALA A 33 -10.01 6.09 -2.33
C ALA A 33 -10.13 7.60 -2.08
N GLN A 34 -9.32 8.41 -2.77
CA GLN A 34 -9.41 9.88 -2.72
C GLN A 34 -10.71 10.42 -3.31
N GLU A 35 -11.22 9.77 -4.37
CA GLU A 35 -12.54 10.05 -4.94
C GLU A 35 -13.66 9.74 -3.93
N CYS A 36 -13.60 8.58 -3.25
CA CYS A 36 -14.57 8.23 -2.21
C CYS A 36 -14.54 9.23 -1.04
N ALA A 37 -13.36 9.74 -0.68
CA ALA A 37 -13.20 10.79 0.33
C ALA A 37 -13.90 12.09 -0.07
N PHE A 38 -13.75 12.49 -1.35
CA PHE A 38 -14.44 13.63 -1.92
C PHE A 38 -15.96 13.43 -1.94
N GLU A 39 -16.45 12.29 -2.43
CA GLU A 39 -17.89 11.97 -2.44
C GLU A 39 -18.49 11.98 -1.03
N LYS A 40 -17.77 11.44 -0.05
CA LYS A 40 -18.18 11.49 1.36
C LYS A 40 -18.27 12.91 1.90
N MET A 41 -17.33 13.79 1.53
CA MET A 41 -17.33 15.18 1.97
C MET A 41 -18.55 15.95 1.49
N VAL A 42 -19.02 15.62 0.29
CA VAL A 42 -20.08 16.37 -0.40
C VAL A 42 -21.45 15.74 -0.32
N LEU A 43 -21.54 14.48 0.12
CA LEU A 43 -22.77 13.74 0.34
C LEU A 43 -23.83 14.52 1.18
N PRO A 44 -23.47 15.29 2.22
CA PRO A 44 -24.46 16.07 2.98
C PRO A 44 -25.04 17.29 2.23
N GLY A 45 -24.59 17.53 0.99
CA GLY A 45 -24.81 18.77 0.25
C GLY A 45 -23.72 19.80 0.52
N ILE A 46 -23.37 20.56 -0.51
CA ILE A 46 -22.43 21.68 -0.40
C ILE A 46 -23.23 22.92 0.00
N ARG A 47 -22.69 23.78 0.86
CA ARG A 47 -23.30 25.09 1.14
C ARG A 47 -22.74 26.12 0.16
N ASN A 48 -23.59 26.99 -0.39
CA ASN A 48 -23.14 28.14 -1.19
C ASN A 48 -22.52 29.22 -0.27
N GLN A 49 -21.36 28.90 0.28
CA GLN A 49 -20.58 29.72 1.20
C GLN A 49 -19.13 29.69 0.74
N TYR A 50 -18.47 30.85 0.73
CA TYR A 50 -17.12 31.03 0.21
C TYR A 50 -16.14 29.94 0.68
N PHE A 51 -16.00 29.74 2.00
CA PHE A 51 -15.11 28.73 2.57
C PHE A 51 -15.47 27.30 2.14
N SER A 52 -16.75 26.96 2.16
CA SER A 52 -17.24 25.62 1.80
C SER A 52 -16.91 25.30 0.33
N LEU A 53 -17.12 26.25 -0.57
CA LEU A 53 -16.86 26.08 -2.00
C LEU A 53 -15.36 25.97 -2.30
N LEU A 54 -14.53 26.80 -1.67
CA LEU A 54 -13.08 26.69 -1.83
C LEU A 54 -12.55 25.36 -1.32
N LYS A 55 -13.05 24.89 -0.17
CA LYS A 55 -12.68 23.58 0.36
C LYS A 55 -13.03 22.44 -0.61
N VAL A 56 -14.25 22.47 -1.16
CA VAL A 56 -14.67 21.48 -2.17
C VAL A 56 -13.81 21.57 -3.42
N ALA A 57 -13.49 22.78 -3.88
CA ALA A 57 -12.63 22.96 -5.05
C ALA A 57 -11.23 22.37 -4.84
N GLN A 58 -10.62 22.60 -3.69
CA GLN A 58 -9.29 22.07 -3.38
C GLN A 58 -9.27 20.53 -3.27
N GLU A 59 -10.33 19.94 -2.72
CA GLU A 59 -10.48 18.48 -2.68
C GLU A 59 -10.71 17.91 -4.10
N ALA A 60 -11.52 18.58 -4.94
CA ALA A 60 -11.72 18.18 -6.33
C ALA A 60 -10.40 18.26 -7.13
N THR A 61 -9.60 19.30 -6.92
CA THR A 61 -8.24 19.40 -7.48
C THR A 61 -7.38 18.23 -7.02
N LYS A 62 -7.47 17.85 -5.73
CA LYS A 62 -6.73 16.68 -5.21
C LYS A 62 -7.11 15.39 -5.94
N VAL A 63 -8.40 15.16 -6.20
CA VAL A 63 -8.90 14.00 -6.97
C VAL A 63 -8.39 14.06 -8.42
N SER A 64 -8.44 15.22 -9.07
CA SER A 64 -7.86 15.42 -10.40
C SER A 64 -6.36 15.08 -10.42
N ASP A 65 -5.59 15.56 -9.46
CA ASP A 65 -4.13 15.35 -9.43
C ASP A 65 -3.74 13.88 -9.29
N VAL A 66 -4.43 13.13 -8.43
CA VAL A 66 -4.18 11.68 -8.30
C VAL A 66 -4.56 10.93 -9.58
N TYR A 67 -5.63 11.33 -10.27
CA TYR A 67 -5.97 10.79 -11.59
C TYR A 67 -4.96 11.19 -12.68
N ASN A 68 -4.38 12.39 -12.60
CA ASN A 68 -3.32 12.81 -13.52
C ASN A 68 -2.06 11.94 -13.36
N LEU A 69 -1.67 11.60 -12.13
CA LEU A 69 -0.54 10.70 -11.86
C LEU A 69 -0.77 9.29 -12.44
N ILE A 70 -2.02 8.80 -12.38
CA ILE A 70 -2.38 7.54 -13.03
C ILE A 70 -2.32 7.69 -14.56
N ASN A 71 -2.87 8.77 -15.10
CA ASN A 71 -2.87 9.04 -16.54
C ASN A 71 -1.43 9.03 -17.12
N GLN A 72 -0.47 9.60 -16.40
CA GLN A 72 0.95 9.55 -16.75
C GLN A 72 1.52 8.12 -16.74
N SER A 73 1.05 7.26 -15.83
CA SER A 73 1.53 5.88 -15.69
C SER A 73 0.88 4.94 -16.73
N ILE A 74 -0.44 5.02 -16.91
CA ILE A 74 -1.23 4.13 -17.77
C ILE A 74 -0.99 4.39 -19.27
N THR A 75 -0.47 5.56 -19.64
CA THR A 75 -0.15 5.93 -21.03
C THR A 75 1.22 5.45 -21.49
N GLN A 76 2.09 5.03 -20.57
CA GLN A 76 3.43 4.56 -20.89
C GLN A 76 3.43 3.10 -21.31
N ALA A 77 4.21 2.75 -22.34
CA ALA A 77 4.52 1.35 -22.64
C ALA A 77 5.46 0.78 -21.55
N PRO A 78 5.35 -0.51 -21.20
CA PRO A 78 4.40 -1.49 -21.72
C PRO A 78 3.02 -1.47 -21.04
N ILE A 79 2.79 -0.65 -20.01
CA ILE A 79 1.52 -0.63 -19.25
C ILE A 79 0.33 -0.38 -20.18
N LYS A 80 0.42 0.62 -21.06
CA LYS A 80 -0.63 0.97 -22.03
C LYS A 80 -1.11 -0.21 -22.87
N GLU A 81 -0.21 -1.12 -23.22
CA GLU A 81 -0.50 -2.28 -24.08
C GLU A 81 -1.20 -3.41 -23.32
N HIS A 82 -1.09 -3.42 -21.99
CA HIS A 82 -1.61 -4.49 -21.14
C HIS A 82 -2.86 -4.10 -20.35
N VAL A 83 -3.28 -2.83 -20.41
CA VAL A 83 -4.46 -2.33 -19.70
C VAL A 83 -5.62 -2.15 -20.68
N PRO A 84 -6.86 -2.59 -20.33
CA PRO A 84 -8.01 -2.38 -21.17
C PRO A 84 -8.21 -0.89 -21.53
N PRO A 85 -8.50 -0.55 -22.80
CA PRO A 85 -8.70 0.85 -23.20
C PRO A 85 -9.76 1.58 -22.36
N ALA A 86 -10.80 0.87 -21.90
CA ALA A 86 -11.84 1.43 -21.05
C ALA A 86 -11.29 2.08 -19.76
N TRP A 87 -10.25 1.51 -19.15
CA TRP A 87 -9.64 2.08 -17.94
C TRP A 87 -8.92 3.38 -18.25
N PHE A 88 -8.17 3.42 -19.35
CA PHE A 88 -7.50 4.63 -19.83
C PHE A 88 -8.50 5.77 -20.09
N TYR A 89 -9.60 5.50 -20.78
CA TYR A 89 -10.64 6.50 -21.01
C TYR A 89 -11.34 6.92 -19.70
N THR A 90 -11.59 5.97 -18.79
CA THR A 90 -12.22 6.29 -17.49
C THR A 90 -11.34 7.24 -16.67
N VAL A 91 -10.03 6.97 -16.59
CA VAL A 91 -9.06 7.81 -15.88
C VAL A 91 -9.04 9.23 -16.47
N GLN A 92 -9.06 9.36 -17.80
CA GLN A 92 -9.09 10.68 -18.44
C GLN A 92 -10.41 11.42 -18.21
N VAL A 93 -11.56 10.73 -18.30
CA VAL A 93 -12.87 11.34 -18.01
C VAL A 93 -12.90 11.87 -16.58
N LYS A 94 -12.47 11.07 -15.60
CA LYS A 94 -12.43 11.49 -14.20
C LYS A 94 -11.46 12.65 -13.97
N LEU A 95 -10.25 12.59 -14.55
CA LEU A 95 -9.29 13.69 -14.50
C LEU A 95 -9.91 15.02 -14.96
N GLN A 96 -10.55 15.01 -16.14
CA GLN A 96 -11.12 16.24 -16.71
C GLN A 96 -12.36 16.71 -15.93
N HIS A 97 -13.22 15.79 -15.51
CA HIS A 97 -14.41 16.10 -14.73
C HIS A 97 -14.07 16.72 -13.37
N TYR A 98 -13.18 16.12 -12.58
CA TYR A 98 -12.82 16.67 -11.27
C TYR A 98 -12.04 17.99 -11.38
N ARG A 99 -11.21 18.16 -12.41
CA ARG A 99 -10.57 19.44 -12.70
C ARG A 99 -11.59 20.53 -13.05
N ALA A 100 -12.59 20.18 -13.85
CA ALA A 100 -13.68 21.09 -14.21
C ALA A 100 -14.55 21.45 -13.00
N LEU A 101 -14.87 20.49 -12.13
CA LEU A 101 -15.57 20.73 -10.87
C LEU A 101 -14.79 21.68 -9.96
N ALA A 102 -13.48 21.50 -9.82
CA ALA A 102 -12.65 22.40 -9.01
C ALA A 102 -12.78 23.85 -9.48
N HIS A 103 -12.62 24.09 -10.79
CA HIS A 103 -12.81 25.42 -11.37
C HIS A 103 -14.24 25.93 -11.24
N TYR A 104 -15.26 25.08 -11.42
CA TYR A 104 -16.65 25.46 -11.23
C TYR A 104 -16.91 25.99 -9.82
N PHE A 105 -16.45 25.27 -8.79
CA PHE A 105 -16.67 25.68 -7.40
C PHE A 105 -15.91 26.96 -7.03
N VAL A 106 -14.68 27.14 -7.52
CA VAL A 106 -13.98 28.43 -7.37
C VAL A 106 -14.74 29.55 -8.05
N ALA A 107 -15.26 29.31 -9.25
CA ALA A 107 -16.01 30.34 -9.95
C ALA A 107 -17.27 30.76 -9.20
N VAL A 108 -18.06 29.79 -8.70
CA VAL A 108 -19.23 30.06 -7.87
C VAL A 108 -18.82 30.83 -6.61
N ALA A 109 -17.71 30.43 -5.97
CA ALA A 109 -17.19 31.12 -4.80
C ALA A 109 -16.79 32.57 -5.09
N MET A 110 -16.28 32.89 -6.28
CA MET A 110 -15.94 34.26 -6.64
C MET A 110 -17.18 35.08 -7.02
N LEU A 111 -18.07 34.49 -7.82
CA LEU A 111 -19.20 35.20 -8.44
C LEU A 111 -20.34 35.48 -7.46
N ASP A 112 -20.65 34.51 -6.59
CA ASP A 112 -21.77 34.63 -5.65
C ASP A 112 -21.34 35.32 -4.34
N HIS A 113 -20.03 35.44 -4.09
CA HIS A 113 -19.52 36.00 -2.84
C HIS A 113 -19.56 37.53 -2.77
N GLN A 114 -19.97 38.02 -1.61
CA GLN A 114 -19.98 39.43 -1.24
C GLN A 114 -19.48 39.55 0.20
N LEU A 115 -18.46 40.39 0.40
CA LEU A 115 -17.93 40.67 1.73
C LEU A 115 -18.97 41.39 2.57
N ASN A 116 -19.31 40.82 3.72
CA ASN A 116 -20.20 41.40 4.72
C ASN A 116 -19.40 41.98 5.90
N SER A 117 -20.02 42.89 6.65
CA SER A 117 -19.40 43.49 7.84
C SER A 117 -19.11 42.51 8.99
N LYS A 118 -19.71 41.32 8.95
CA LYS A 118 -19.51 40.23 9.94
C LYS A 118 -18.51 39.18 9.48
N ASP A 119 -18.01 39.29 8.25
CA ASP A 119 -17.08 38.31 7.70
C ASP A 119 -15.69 38.48 8.33
N ASP A 120 -15.04 37.36 8.60
CA ASP A 120 -13.62 37.34 8.94
C ASP A 120 -12.80 37.55 7.65
N VAL A 121 -12.52 38.83 7.36
CA VAL A 121 -11.82 39.26 6.14
C VAL A 121 -10.42 38.67 6.08
N ASP A 122 -9.72 38.64 7.22
CA ASP A 122 -8.34 38.12 7.31
C ASP A 122 -8.32 36.62 6.98
N GLN A 123 -9.29 35.86 7.49
CA GLN A 123 -9.44 34.45 7.16
C GLN A 123 -9.74 34.23 5.67
N GLN A 124 -10.66 35.00 5.09
CA GLN A 124 -11.00 34.86 3.66
C GLN A 124 -9.83 35.22 2.73
N GLU A 125 -9.07 36.27 3.07
CA GLU A 125 -7.84 36.66 2.37
C GLU A 125 -6.78 35.55 2.45
N MET A 126 -6.55 34.98 3.63
CA MET A 126 -5.63 33.87 3.81
C MET A 126 -6.05 32.65 2.96
N LEU A 127 -7.34 32.30 2.95
CA LEU A 127 -7.85 31.17 2.18
C LEU A 127 -7.66 31.38 0.67
N LEU A 128 -7.90 32.61 0.18
CA LEU A 128 -7.66 32.95 -1.22
C LEU A 128 -6.18 32.86 -1.58
N SER A 129 -5.31 33.36 -0.70
CA SER A 129 -3.85 33.30 -0.89
C SER A 129 -3.33 31.86 -0.98
N GLN A 130 -3.96 30.93 -0.25
CA GLN A 130 -3.62 29.50 -0.27
C GLN A 130 -4.30 28.72 -1.40
N LEU A 131 -5.24 29.34 -2.12
CA LEU A 131 -5.99 28.69 -3.19
C LEU A 131 -5.15 28.54 -4.45
N TYR A 132 -4.27 29.51 -4.73
CA TYR A 132 -3.50 29.58 -5.98
C TYR A 132 -1.98 29.48 -5.76
N ASP A 133 -1.29 28.97 -6.77
CA ASP A 133 0.18 29.00 -6.85
C ASP A 133 0.72 30.42 -7.06
N ALA A 134 -0.01 31.22 -7.83
CA ALA A 134 0.23 32.63 -8.03
C ALA A 134 -1.10 33.39 -8.13
N MET A 135 -1.16 34.57 -7.50
CA MET A 135 -2.33 35.44 -7.61
C MET A 135 -2.46 35.99 -9.05
N PRO A 136 -3.69 36.08 -9.60
CA PRO A 136 -3.92 36.59 -10.94
C PRO A 136 -3.46 38.05 -11.04
N ASP A 137 -2.77 38.36 -12.14
CA ASP A 137 -2.19 39.68 -12.45
C ASP A 137 -1.30 40.29 -11.34
N GLY A 138 -0.78 39.47 -10.43
CA GLY A 138 0.01 39.95 -9.29
C GLY A 138 -0.80 40.76 -8.26
N LEU A 139 -2.13 40.71 -8.32
CA LEU A 139 -3.01 41.41 -7.41
C LEU A 139 -2.93 40.84 -5.99
N ALA A 140 -3.09 41.72 -5.00
CA ALA A 140 -3.23 41.29 -3.62
C ALA A 140 -4.58 40.54 -3.44
N PRO A 141 -4.64 39.42 -2.69
CA PRO A 141 -5.88 38.68 -2.50
C PRO A 141 -7.03 39.53 -1.95
N LEU A 142 -6.74 40.44 -1.01
CA LEU A 142 -7.75 41.38 -0.50
C LEU A 142 -8.33 42.32 -1.57
N SER A 143 -7.54 42.70 -2.58
CA SER A 143 -8.01 43.57 -3.66
C SER A 143 -9.05 42.86 -4.52
N ILE A 144 -8.83 41.58 -4.81
CA ILE A 144 -9.79 40.71 -5.49
C ILE A 144 -11.03 40.54 -4.61
N LEU A 145 -10.86 40.21 -3.33
CA LEU A 145 -12.00 40.00 -2.43
C LEU A 145 -12.88 41.24 -2.25
N ARG A 146 -12.33 42.45 -2.33
CA ARG A 146 -13.10 43.69 -2.21
C ARG A 146 -13.78 44.09 -3.51
N SER A 147 -13.10 44.02 -4.66
CA SER A 147 -13.68 44.44 -5.94
C SER A 147 -14.61 43.38 -6.53
N LYS A 148 -15.87 43.77 -6.77
CA LYS A 148 -16.85 42.90 -7.45
C LYS A 148 -16.42 42.60 -8.88
N GLU A 149 -15.81 43.57 -9.53
CA GLU A 149 -15.29 43.48 -10.90
C GLU A 149 -14.14 42.46 -10.97
N GLU A 150 -13.19 42.52 -10.04
CA GLU A 150 -12.09 41.54 -9.99
C GLU A 150 -12.58 40.13 -9.65
N ARG A 151 -13.50 39.98 -8.69
CA ARG A 151 -14.13 38.66 -8.43
C ARG A 151 -14.84 38.12 -9.66
N LYS A 152 -15.57 38.98 -10.38
CA LYS A 152 -16.26 38.59 -11.62
C LYS A 152 -15.25 38.18 -12.69
N ARG A 153 -14.17 38.92 -12.88
CA ARG A 153 -13.09 38.60 -13.83
C ARG A 153 -12.49 37.22 -13.55
N VAL A 154 -12.04 36.98 -12.32
CA VAL A 154 -11.44 35.70 -11.89
C VAL A 154 -12.47 34.56 -11.98
N GLY A 155 -13.70 34.80 -11.53
CA GLY A 155 -14.79 33.82 -11.60
C GLY A 155 -15.14 33.41 -13.03
N LYS A 156 -15.17 34.35 -13.98
CA LYS A 156 -15.40 34.06 -15.40
C LYS A 156 -14.25 33.28 -16.04
N ALA A 157 -13.01 33.60 -15.69
CA ALA A 157 -11.85 32.83 -16.13
C ALA A 157 -11.97 31.35 -15.69
N HIS A 158 -12.38 31.12 -14.44
CA HIS A 158 -12.64 29.77 -13.93
C HIS A 158 -13.84 29.09 -14.58
N LEU A 159 -14.95 29.78 -14.87
CA LEU A 159 -16.08 29.18 -15.60
C LEU A 159 -15.68 28.72 -17.00
N ARG A 160 -14.89 29.51 -17.74
CA ARG A 160 -14.37 29.09 -19.05
C ARG A 160 -13.60 27.76 -18.95
N LYS A 161 -12.71 27.65 -17.95
CA LYS A 161 -11.98 26.39 -17.67
C LYS A 161 -12.92 25.25 -17.28
N ALA A 162 -13.95 25.50 -16.48
CA ALA A 162 -14.93 24.49 -16.08
C ALA A 162 -15.74 23.97 -17.26
N VAL A 163 -16.24 24.87 -18.12
CA VAL A 163 -16.96 24.52 -19.35
C VAL A 163 -16.07 23.68 -20.27
N MET A 164 -14.87 24.16 -20.60
CA MET A 164 -13.92 23.45 -21.46
C MET A 164 -13.55 22.06 -20.91
N GLY A 165 -13.33 21.95 -19.59
CA GLY A 165 -12.98 20.68 -18.97
C GLY A 165 -14.15 19.67 -18.97
N HIS A 166 -15.38 20.13 -18.74
CA HIS A 166 -16.56 19.27 -18.83
C HIS A 166 -16.86 18.86 -20.28
N GLU A 167 -16.68 19.76 -21.26
CA GLU A 167 -16.77 19.42 -22.68
C GLU A 167 -15.76 18.36 -23.08
N GLU A 168 -14.52 18.50 -22.61
CA GLU A 168 -13.47 17.52 -22.84
C GLU A 168 -13.81 16.17 -22.19
N ALA A 169 -14.37 16.16 -20.97
CA ALA A 169 -14.82 14.93 -20.32
C ALA A 169 -15.92 14.22 -21.14
N VAL A 170 -16.91 14.96 -21.66
CA VAL A 170 -17.95 14.43 -22.55
C VAL A 170 -17.34 13.90 -23.85
N ARG A 171 -16.41 14.65 -24.46
CA ARG A 171 -15.72 14.24 -25.69
C ARG A 171 -14.95 12.94 -25.49
N VAL A 172 -14.13 12.85 -24.43
CA VAL A 172 -13.34 11.65 -24.10
C VAL A 172 -14.24 10.45 -23.83
N GLN A 173 -15.33 10.64 -23.08
CA GLN A 173 -16.32 9.59 -22.83
C GLN A 173 -16.92 9.07 -24.15
N SER A 174 -17.22 9.97 -25.10
CA SER A 174 -17.79 9.63 -26.40
C SER A 174 -16.85 8.81 -27.28
N LEU A 175 -15.52 8.90 -27.08
CA LEU A 175 -14.54 8.13 -27.85
C LEU A 175 -14.55 6.63 -27.49
N CYS A 176 -15.03 6.26 -26.30
CA CYS A 176 -14.96 4.88 -25.81
C CYS A 176 -16.32 4.16 -25.90
N ARG A 177 -16.41 3.10 -26.72
CA ARG A 177 -17.67 2.36 -26.91
C ARG A 177 -18.26 1.78 -25.62
N SER A 178 -17.43 1.32 -24.68
CA SER A 178 -17.90 0.80 -23.40
C SER A 178 -18.46 1.92 -22.51
N LEU A 179 -17.79 3.07 -22.44
CA LEU A 179 -18.26 4.20 -21.63
C LEU A 179 -19.53 4.83 -22.22
N ARG A 180 -19.71 4.79 -23.54
CA ARG A 180 -20.98 5.18 -24.20
C ARG A 180 -22.20 4.34 -23.80
N LYS A 181 -22.03 3.21 -23.12
CA LYS A 181 -23.14 2.39 -22.64
C LYS A 181 -23.49 2.64 -21.18
N ILE A 182 -22.71 3.47 -20.48
CA ILE A 182 -22.91 3.77 -19.06
C ILE A 182 -23.78 5.03 -18.97
N GLU A 183 -25.09 4.85 -18.89
CA GLU A 183 -26.08 5.94 -18.90
C GLU A 183 -25.86 6.92 -17.75
N ILE A 184 -25.60 6.42 -16.54
CA ILE A 184 -25.34 7.26 -15.37
C ILE A 184 -24.12 8.16 -15.55
N LEU A 185 -23.07 7.68 -16.23
CA LEU A 185 -21.87 8.48 -16.52
C LEU A 185 -22.20 9.60 -17.50
N GLN A 186 -23.00 9.31 -18.53
CA GLN A 186 -23.44 10.33 -19.49
C GLN A 186 -24.25 11.42 -18.80
N GLU A 187 -25.17 11.01 -17.92
CA GLU A 187 -26.03 11.95 -17.22
C GLU A 187 -25.23 12.84 -16.27
N ILE A 188 -24.30 12.29 -15.48
CA ILE A 188 -23.41 13.06 -14.60
C ILE A 188 -22.63 14.12 -15.40
N LEU A 189 -22.00 13.72 -16.52
CA LEU A 189 -21.22 14.64 -17.35
C LEU A 189 -22.09 15.71 -18.00
N ARG A 190 -23.27 15.33 -18.52
CA ARG A 190 -24.22 16.25 -19.15
C ARG A 190 -24.76 17.27 -18.15
N VAL A 191 -25.14 16.84 -16.95
CA VAL A 191 -25.62 17.74 -15.89
C VAL A 191 -24.51 18.70 -15.44
N SER A 192 -23.29 18.19 -15.26
CA SER A 192 -22.14 19.01 -14.84
C SER A 192 -21.75 20.05 -15.88
N HIS A 193 -21.73 19.66 -17.17
CA HIS A 193 -21.49 20.56 -18.30
C HIS A 193 -22.58 21.63 -18.39
N LYS A 194 -23.86 21.23 -18.37
CA LYS A 194 -24.99 22.16 -18.40
C LYS A 194 -24.98 23.14 -17.22
N ARG A 195 -24.63 22.67 -16.02
CA ARG A 195 -24.49 23.52 -14.82
C ARG A 195 -23.41 24.58 -15.02
N SER A 196 -22.26 24.20 -15.58
CA SER A 196 -21.16 25.14 -15.88
C SER A 196 -21.55 26.15 -16.97
N LEU A 197 -22.22 25.69 -18.03
CA LEU A 197 -22.71 26.55 -19.12
C LEU A 197 -23.76 27.55 -18.64
N ASN A 198 -24.74 27.10 -17.88
CA ASN A 198 -25.79 27.97 -17.34
C ASN A 198 -25.18 29.07 -16.47
N LYS A 199 -24.25 28.71 -15.57
CA LYS A 199 -23.56 29.68 -14.73
C LYS A 199 -22.69 30.65 -15.54
N TYR A 200 -22.08 30.20 -16.64
CA TYR A 200 -21.35 31.07 -17.56
C TYR A 200 -22.28 32.08 -18.26
N ALA A 201 -23.42 31.61 -18.79
CA ALA A 201 -24.40 32.46 -19.46
C ALA A 201 -24.98 33.54 -18.54
N GLU A 202 -25.17 33.27 -17.24
CA GLU A 202 -25.61 34.26 -16.25
C GLU A 202 -24.67 35.47 -16.11
N HIS A 203 -23.40 35.33 -16.51
CA HIS A 203 -22.37 36.35 -16.34
C HIS A 203 -21.74 36.83 -17.65
N GLU A 204 -22.23 36.35 -18.80
CA GLU A 204 -21.84 36.80 -20.13
C GLU A 204 -22.36 38.23 -20.41
N GLN A 205 -21.55 39.05 -21.08
CA GLN A 205 -21.88 40.43 -21.45
C GLN A 205 -21.35 40.70 -22.87
N GLU A 206 -22.08 41.50 -23.66
CA GLU A 206 -21.78 41.73 -25.09
C GLU A 206 -20.38 42.35 -25.34
N ASP A 207 -19.84 43.11 -24.38
CA ASP A 207 -18.52 43.78 -24.47
C ASP A 207 -17.42 43.10 -23.61
N ASP A 208 -17.56 41.81 -23.31
CA ASP A 208 -16.59 41.08 -22.48
C ASP A 208 -15.38 40.57 -23.28
N PHE A 209 -14.43 41.47 -23.54
CA PHE A 209 -13.15 41.13 -24.21
C PHE A 209 -12.08 40.57 -23.26
N ASP A 210 -12.40 40.39 -21.98
CA ASP A 210 -11.45 39.97 -20.95
C ASP A 210 -11.16 38.46 -21.03
N MET A 211 -10.00 38.15 -21.61
CA MET A 211 -9.51 36.79 -21.84
C MET A 211 -8.51 36.32 -20.78
N MET A 212 -8.59 36.83 -19.54
CA MET A 212 -7.78 36.33 -18.42
C MET A 212 -7.80 34.79 -18.36
N ALA A 213 -6.60 34.21 -18.23
CA ALA A 213 -6.42 32.79 -17.96
C ALA A 213 -6.69 32.50 -16.47
N ALA A 214 -7.41 31.42 -16.19
CA ALA A 214 -7.69 31.05 -14.80
C ALA A 214 -6.40 30.62 -14.09
N PRO A 215 -6.12 31.12 -12.87
CA PRO A 215 -4.98 30.68 -12.07
C PRO A 215 -5.09 29.20 -11.68
N ASN A 216 -3.96 28.55 -11.38
CA ASN A 216 -3.96 27.15 -10.99
C ASN A 216 -4.41 26.99 -9.54
N ILE A 217 -5.34 26.08 -9.32
CA ILE A 217 -5.83 25.76 -7.97
C ILE A 217 -4.84 24.79 -7.31
N ILE A 218 -4.42 25.07 -6.07
CA ILE A 218 -3.61 24.17 -5.25
C ILE A 218 -4.52 23.12 -4.59
N ALA A 219 -4.15 21.85 -4.74
CA ALA A 219 -4.82 20.75 -4.05
C ALA A 219 -4.61 20.81 -2.53
N LYS A 220 -5.70 20.65 -1.79
CA LYS A 220 -5.69 20.51 -0.33
C LYS A 220 -6.75 19.48 0.05
N SER A 221 -6.40 18.57 0.94
CA SER A 221 -7.34 17.59 1.47
C SER A 221 -7.16 17.41 2.97
N ASP A 222 -8.28 17.33 3.67
CA ASP A 222 -8.31 17.07 5.11
C ASP A 222 -8.17 15.56 5.41
N GLN A 223 -8.41 14.70 4.41
CA GLN A 223 -8.35 13.26 4.57
C GLN A 223 -7.02 12.71 4.05
N LYS A 224 -6.27 12.04 4.92
CA LYS A 224 -5.02 11.39 4.54
C LYS A 224 -5.30 10.00 3.98
N ILE A 225 -5.21 9.85 2.66
CA ILE A 225 -5.32 8.55 2.00
C ILE A 225 -3.97 7.83 2.03
N GLU A 226 -3.90 6.73 2.77
CA GLU A 226 -2.66 5.97 2.97
C GLU A 226 -2.82 4.47 2.74
N ILE A 227 -1.70 3.82 2.45
CA ILE A 227 -1.64 2.36 2.31
C ILE A 227 -1.66 1.75 3.71
N VAL A 228 -2.68 0.93 3.98
CA VAL A 228 -2.77 0.13 5.22
C VAL A 228 -2.02 -1.19 5.02
N LYS A 229 -1.09 -1.49 5.95
CA LYS A 229 -0.35 -2.75 5.94
C LYS A 229 -1.25 -3.89 6.43
N PRO A 230 -1.16 -5.10 5.84
CA PRO A 230 -1.91 -6.24 6.34
C PRO A 230 -1.41 -6.65 7.73
N GLU A 231 -2.34 -6.93 8.63
CA GLU A 231 -2.06 -7.43 10.00
C GLU A 231 -2.36 -8.93 10.08
N PHE A 232 -1.34 -9.76 9.87
CA PHE A 232 -1.50 -11.22 9.86
C PHE A 232 -1.68 -11.83 11.26
N SER A 233 -1.30 -11.13 12.33
CA SER A 233 -1.42 -11.61 13.72
C SER A 233 -2.85 -11.72 14.23
N LYS A 234 -3.82 -11.09 13.55
CA LYS A 234 -5.25 -11.17 13.91
C LYS A 234 -5.89 -12.50 13.56
N VAL A 235 -5.28 -13.28 12.68
CA VAL A 235 -5.77 -14.59 12.27
C VAL A 235 -4.94 -15.65 12.97
N LYS A 236 -5.56 -16.44 13.86
CA LYS A 236 -4.91 -17.63 14.40
C LYS A 236 -4.71 -18.62 13.25
N VAL A 237 -3.47 -18.94 12.93
CA VAL A 237 -3.11 -19.92 11.90
C VAL A 237 -2.57 -21.16 12.58
N VAL A 238 -3.08 -22.33 12.20
CA VAL A 238 -2.52 -23.62 12.60
C VAL A 238 -1.41 -23.97 11.62
N ASP A 239 -0.21 -24.26 12.13
CA ASP A 239 0.89 -24.75 11.30
C ASP A 239 0.65 -26.23 10.95
N PHE A 240 0.28 -26.51 9.70
CA PHE A 240 0.07 -27.89 9.23
C PHE A 240 1.33 -28.76 9.32
N PHE A 241 2.52 -28.15 9.38
CA PHE A 241 3.79 -28.84 9.50
C PHE A 241 4.36 -28.76 10.91
N HIS A 242 3.54 -28.38 11.90
CA HIS A 242 3.95 -28.33 13.31
C HIS A 242 4.60 -29.66 13.74
N ASP A 243 4.00 -30.78 13.36
CA ASP A 243 4.51 -32.12 13.68
C ASP A 243 5.89 -32.43 13.08
N LEU A 244 6.42 -31.65 12.13
CA LEU A 244 7.79 -31.83 11.67
C LEU A 244 8.82 -31.31 12.68
N GLY A 245 8.46 -30.32 13.49
CA GLY A 245 9.38 -29.64 14.41
C GLY A 245 9.81 -28.25 13.92
N PRO A 246 10.55 -27.49 14.74
CA PRO A 246 11.04 -26.15 14.39
C PRO A 246 11.87 -26.12 13.10
N ILE A 247 11.54 -25.20 12.17
CA ILE A 247 12.20 -25.10 10.84
C ILE A 247 13.71 -24.82 10.90
N SER A 248 14.21 -24.26 12.00
CA SER A 248 15.64 -24.04 12.25
C SER A 248 16.43 -25.36 12.25
N VAL A 249 15.79 -26.44 12.71
CA VAL A 249 16.37 -27.78 12.86
C VAL A 249 15.79 -28.72 11.81
N PHE A 250 14.48 -28.80 11.71
CA PHE A 250 13.76 -29.76 10.88
C PHE A 250 13.44 -29.15 9.51
N SER A 251 14.47 -28.95 8.69
CA SER A 251 14.30 -28.50 7.30
C SER A 251 15.20 -29.27 6.35
N ALA A 252 14.84 -29.29 5.07
CA ALA A 252 15.63 -29.93 4.02
C ALA A 252 17.05 -29.37 3.85
N LYS A 253 17.39 -28.26 4.53
CA LYS A 253 18.74 -27.66 4.54
C LYS A 253 19.66 -28.31 5.56
N GLN A 254 19.11 -28.90 6.62
CA GLN A 254 19.91 -29.58 7.65
C GLN A 254 19.96 -31.08 7.34
N LYS A 255 21.04 -31.72 7.77
CA LYS A 255 21.18 -33.18 7.75
C LYS A 255 21.33 -33.66 9.18
N TRP A 256 20.70 -34.78 9.50
CA TRP A 256 20.78 -35.39 10.82
C TRP A 256 20.77 -36.90 10.69
N THR A 257 21.24 -37.59 11.73
CA THR A 257 21.19 -39.06 11.79
C THR A 257 19.76 -39.56 11.92
N ALA A 258 19.53 -40.83 11.60
CA ALA A 258 18.31 -41.50 12.05
C ALA A 258 18.15 -41.36 13.58
N PRO A 259 16.91 -41.21 14.10
CA PRO A 259 16.66 -41.10 15.53
C PRO A 259 17.28 -42.27 16.30
N ARG A 260 18.06 -41.95 17.34
CA ARG A 260 18.65 -42.92 18.26
C ARG A 260 17.87 -42.91 19.57
N LYS A 261 17.57 -44.09 20.08
CA LYS A 261 16.93 -44.28 21.39
C LYS A 261 18.01 -44.42 22.47
N ILE A 262 17.96 -43.60 23.50
CA ILE A 262 18.89 -43.58 24.63
C ILE A 262 18.07 -43.85 25.89
N CYS A 263 18.48 -44.84 26.69
CA CYS A 263 17.86 -45.11 27.99
C CYS A 263 18.64 -44.37 29.08
N LEU A 264 17.97 -43.49 29.82
CA LEU A 264 18.54 -42.80 30.97
C LEU A 264 18.17 -43.56 32.24
N MET A 265 19.15 -43.86 33.09
CA MET A 265 18.91 -44.53 34.36
C MET A 265 18.83 -43.53 35.52
N PRO A 266 18.02 -43.81 36.56
CA PRO A 266 18.03 -43.01 37.78
C PRO A 266 19.43 -43.02 38.42
N GLY A 267 19.90 -41.86 38.88
CA GLY A 267 21.17 -41.72 39.60
C GLY A 267 21.05 -40.70 40.73
N ASP A 268 21.96 -40.78 41.70
CA ASP A 268 21.96 -39.95 42.92
C ASP A 268 22.37 -38.47 42.68
N GLN A 269 22.81 -38.11 41.46
CA GLN A 269 23.19 -36.76 41.03
C GLN A 269 22.59 -36.42 39.65
N ASP A 270 22.71 -35.14 39.24
CA ASP A 270 22.32 -34.63 37.92
C ASP A 270 22.71 -35.62 36.79
N GLN A 271 21.87 -35.76 35.75
CA GLN A 271 21.99 -36.80 34.70
C GLN A 271 23.29 -36.78 33.87
N GLY A 272 24.23 -35.90 34.23
CA GLY A 272 25.56 -35.77 33.63
C GLY A 272 25.55 -35.01 32.31
N PHE A 273 24.51 -34.23 32.02
CA PHE A 273 24.49 -33.37 30.83
C PHE A 273 23.70 -32.08 31.02
N THR A 274 23.99 -31.08 30.19
CA THR A 274 23.30 -29.79 30.15
C THR A 274 22.50 -29.61 28.87
N LEU A 275 21.38 -28.90 28.99
CA LEU A 275 20.46 -28.61 27.89
C LEU A 275 20.46 -27.11 27.60
N GLU A 276 20.51 -26.74 26.33
CA GLU A 276 20.37 -25.37 25.85
C GLU A 276 19.47 -25.28 24.60
N GLY A 277 19.03 -24.06 24.30
CA GLY A 277 18.15 -23.74 23.17
C GLY A 277 16.72 -23.37 23.59
N GLU A 278 15.95 -22.82 22.65
CA GLU A 278 14.53 -22.54 22.87
C GLU A 278 13.68 -23.72 22.37
N SER A 279 13.69 -23.98 21.07
CA SER A 279 13.13 -25.19 20.44
C SER A 279 13.79 -25.39 19.07
N ALA A 280 14.32 -26.56 18.72
CA ALA A 280 14.42 -27.77 19.55
C ALA A 280 15.60 -27.70 20.53
N VAL A 281 15.52 -28.46 21.63
CA VAL A 281 16.52 -28.45 22.70
C VAL A 281 17.70 -29.36 22.37
N GLN A 282 18.90 -28.84 22.62
CA GLN A 282 20.17 -29.48 22.31
C GLN A 282 20.97 -29.80 23.59
N VAL A 283 21.69 -30.91 23.57
CA VAL A 283 22.67 -31.29 24.58
C VAL A 283 23.99 -30.57 24.29
N THR A 284 24.48 -29.77 25.24
CA THR A 284 25.67 -28.91 25.02
C THR A 284 26.91 -29.32 25.81
N SER A 285 26.71 -29.98 26.94
CA SER A 285 27.79 -30.56 27.72
C SER A 285 27.35 -31.91 28.23
N LEU A 286 28.18 -32.92 28.02
CA LEU A 286 27.97 -34.29 28.48
C LEU A 286 29.22 -34.74 29.24
N ASP A 287 29.04 -35.13 30.50
CA ASP A 287 30.06 -35.80 31.29
C ASP A 287 30.36 -37.18 30.67
N PRO A 288 31.58 -37.43 30.17
CA PRO A 288 31.95 -38.70 29.57
C PRO A 288 31.83 -39.90 30.52
N ALA A 289 31.86 -39.68 31.84
CA ALA A 289 31.70 -40.73 32.83
C ALA A 289 30.22 -41.10 33.09
N SER A 290 29.28 -40.26 32.66
CA SER A 290 27.85 -40.38 32.94
C SER A 290 27.20 -41.62 32.31
N HIS A 291 26.06 -42.03 32.88
CA HIS A 291 25.25 -43.11 32.31
C HIS A 291 24.69 -42.73 30.94
N ALA A 292 24.34 -41.46 30.74
CA ALA A 292 23.84 -40.94 29.48
C ALA A 292 24.87 -41.10 28.34
N ALA A 293 26.14 -40.80 28.60
CA ALA A 293 27.23 -40.98 27.63
C ALA A 293 27.44 -42.46 27.27
N ARG A 294 27.44 -43.36 28.26
CA ARG A 294 27.57 -44.82 28.03
C ARG A 294 26.39 -45.40 27.25
N SER A 295 25.22 -44.78 27.38
CA SER A 295 24.00 -45.14 26.66
C SER A 295 23.95 -44.58 25.23
N GLY A 296 24.97 -43.80 24.83
CA GLY A 296 25.16 -43.32 23.46
C GLY A 296 24.71 -41.90 23.18
N LEU A 297 24.39 -41.11 24.22
CA LEU A 297 24.17 -39.67 24.09
C LEU A 297 25.48 -38.97 23.68
N ARG A 298 25.39 -37.88 22.91
CA ARG A 298 26.54 -37.10 22.45
C ARG A 298 26.32 -35.61 22.63
N ASP A 299 27.41 -34.88 22.80
CA ASP A 299 27.37 -33.42 22.65
C ASP A 299 26.86 -33.04 21.26
N GLY A 300 25.93 -32.09 21.22
CA GLY A 300 25.26 -31.65 20.00
C GLY A 300 24.00 -32.43 19.64
N ASP A 301 23.65 -33.50 20.36
CA ASP A 301 22.40 -34.23 20.13
C ASP A 301 21.18 -33.34 20.41
N ILE A 302 20.17 -33.44 19.57
CA ILE A 302 18.89 -32.73 19.71
C ILE A 302 17.85 -33.73 20.20
N ILE A 303 17.15 -33.38 21.27
CA ILE A 303 16.08 -34.22 21.85
C ILE A 303 14.82 -34.06 21.00
N VAL A 304 14.27 -35.20 20.53
CA VAL A 304 13.05 -35.22 19.70
C VAL A 304 11.86 -35.85 20.41
N SER A 305 12.10 -36.76 21.36
CA SER A 305 11.03 -37.29 22.22
C SER A 305 11.54 -37.74 23.58
N VAL A 306 10.66 -37.68 24.59
CA VAL A 306 10.89 -38.17 25.95
C VAL A 306 9.70 -39.04 26.38
N ALA A 307 9.96 -40.27 26.84
CA ALA A 307 8.93 -41.26 27.15
C ALA A 307 7.92 -41.49 26.01
N GLY A 308 8.37 -41.38 24.76
CA GLY A 308 7.50 -41.51 23.58
C GLY A 308 6.61 -40.29 23.27
N ARG A 309 6.69 -39.20 24.05
CA ARG A 309 6.02 -37.93 23.73
C ARG A 309 6.92 -37.07 22.84
N ASP A 310 6.37 -36.49 21.79
CA ASP A 310 7.09 -35.53 20.93
C ASP A 310 7.50 -34.31 21.76
N CYS A 311 8.78 -33.98 21.72
CA CYS A 311 9.35 -32.86 22.46
C CYS A 311 10.07 -31.82 21.60
N LYS A 312 9.89 -31.85 20.27
CA LYS A 312 10.62 -30.96 19.35
C LYS A 312 10.33 -29.48 19.56
N TRP A 313 9.17 -29.13 20.11
CA TRP A 313 8.74 -27.77 20.43
C TRP A 313 8.77 -27.44 21.92
N ASN A 314 9.22 -28.37 22.76
CA ASN A 314 9.33 -28.10 24.18
C ASN A 314 10.53 -27.21 24.47
N SER A 315 10.35 -26.33 25.45
CA SER A 315 11.44 -25.54 26.01
C SER A 315 12.32 -26.38 26.95
N VAL A 316 13.52 -25.88 27.25
CA VAL A 316 14.44 -26.53 28.21
C VAL A 316 13.77 -26.76 29.56
N THR A 317 12.96 -25.82 30.05
CA THR A 317 12.28 -25.93 31.35
C THR A 317 11.25 -27.06 31.37
N GLU A 318 10.46 -27.19 30.30
CA GLU A 318 9.50 -28.28 30.12
C GLU A 318 10.19 -29.63 30.00
N LEU A 319 11.29 -29.70 29.25
CA LEU A 319 12.09 -30.91 29.11
C LEU A 319 12.74 -31.32 30.43
N ILE A 320 13.32 -30.39 31.19
CA ILE A 320 13.87 -30.67 32.52
C ILE A 320 12.77 -31.21 33.45
N LYS A 321 11.55 -30.67 33.39
CA LYS A 321 10.44 -31.20 34.18
C LYS A 321 10.12 -32.66 33.80
N MET A 322 10.04 -32.96 32.50
CA MET A 322 9.82 -34.33 32.02
C MET A 322 10.96 -35.29 32.40
N LEU A 323 12.20 -34.82 32.37
CA LEU A 323 13.37 -35.59 32.79
C LEU A 323 13.48 -35.74 34.31
N LYS A 324 12.81 -34.93 35.11
CA LYS A 324 12.75 -35.10 36.58
C LYS A 324 11.71 -36.12 37.02
N GLU A 325 10.67 -36.33 36.22
CA GLU A 325 9.63 -37.34 36.44
C GLU A 325 10.11 -38.76 36.04
N MET A 326 11.41 -39.08 36.21
CA MET A 326 11.99 -40.37 35.82
C MET A 326 11.45 -41.53 36.66
N PRO A 327 10.97 -42.62 36.04
CA PRO A 327 10.57 -43.82 36.76
C PRO A 327 11.80 -44.65 37.19
N GLU A 328 11.61 -45.53 38.18
CA GLU A 328 12.68 -46.39 38.75
C GLU A 328 13.36 -47.29 37.70
N ASN A 329 12.65 -47.63 36.62
CA ASN A 329 13.14 -48.50 35.55
C ASN A 329 13.92 -47.76 34.45
N GLY A 330 14.11 -46.44 34.57
CA GLY A 330 14.76 -45.61 33.57
C GLY A 330 13.80 -44.98 32.55
N LEU A 331 14.28 -43.95 31.86
CA LEU A 331 13.52 -43.11 30.95
C LEU A 331 14.11 -43.16 29.54
N ASP A 332 13.28 -43.52 28.57
CA ASP A 332 13.68 -43.52 27.17
C ASP A 332 13.57 -42.11 26.57
N ILE A 333 14.67 -41.64 25.98
CA ILE A 333 14.67 -40.45 25.13
C ILE A 333 15.04 -40.84 23.69
N GLN A 334 14.52 -40.11 22.71
CA GLN A 334 15.04 -40.18 21.34
C GLN A 334 15.75 -38.89 20.98
N VAL A 335 16.90 -39.05 20.34
CA VAL A 335 17.75 -37.95 19.92
C VAL A 335 18.16 -38.09 18.46
N ILE A 336 18.42 -36.97 17.81
CA ILE A 336 19.07 -36.92 16.50
C ILE A 336 20.39 -36.17 16.63
N SER A 337 21.43 -36.62 15.94
CA SER A 337 22.67 -35.84 15.83
C SER A 337 22.65 -35.03 14.54
N PRO A 338 22.82 -33.70 14.59
CA PRO A 338 23.14 -32.91 13.42
C PRO A 338 24.40 -33.48 12.75
N GLN A 339 24.30 -33.83 11.48
CA GLN A 339 25.47 -34.14 10.67
C GLN A 339 26.01 -32.79 10.19
N GLY A 340 27.30 -32.54 10.42
CA GLY A 340 27.90 -31.21 10.25
C GLY A 340 27.55 -30.55 8.92
N LEU A 341 27.71 -29.22 8.87
CA LEU A 341 27.82 -28.49 7.61
C LEU A 341 29.02 -29.03 6.83
N GLU A 342 28.87 -30.18 6.18
CA GLU A 342 29.46 -30.30 4.87
C GLU A 342 28.92 -29.09 4.10
N THR A 343 29.83 -28.25 3.64
CA THR A 343 29.61 -27.40 2.50
C THR A 343 29.27 -28.30 1.32
N VAL A 344 28.08 -28.90 1.36
CA VAL A 344 27.32 -29.17 0.16
C VAL A 344 27.26 -27.78 -0.46
N GLN A 345 28.07 -27.59 -1.50
CA GLN A 345 27.76 -26.59 -2.49
C GLN A 345 26.32 -26.89 -2.86
N LEU A 346 25.39 -26.16 -2.23
CA LEU A 346 24.01 -26.15 -2.69
C LEU A 346 24.15 -25.94 -4.19
N PRO A 347 23.60 -26.81 -5.05
CA PRO A 347 23.35 -26.35 -6.40
C PRO A 347 22.60 -25.05 -6.18
N LYS A 348 23.21 -23.95 -6.62
CA LYS A 348 22.70 -22.58 -6.45
C LYS A 348 21.20 -22.71 -6.51
N CYS A 349 20.54 -22.36 -5.39
CA CYS A 349 19.10 -22.51 -5.19
C CYS A 349 18.44 -22.55 -6.54
N ALA A 350 17.86 -23.68 -6.92
CA ALA A 350 17.34 -23.87 -8.26
C ALA A 350 16.16 -22.92 -8.50
N THR A 351 16.44 -21.64 -8.73
CA THR A 351 16.07 -20.98 -9.97
C THR A 351 16.86 -21.64 -11.11
N TYR A 352 16.69 -22.96 -11.25
CA TYR A 352 16.74 -23.58 -12.56
C TYR A 352 15.48 -23.08 -13.26
N SER A 353 15.55 -21.86 -13.79
CA SER A 353 14.74 -21.44 -14.91
C SER A 353 15.45 -21.91 -16.18
N GLY A 354 15.68 -23.22 -16.29
CA GLY A 354 15.91 -23.83 -17.60
C GLY A 354 14.62 -23.72 -18.39
N GLY A 355 14.43 -22.59 -19.07
CA GLY A 355 13.31 -22.35 -19.98
C GLY A 355 12.19 -21.42 -19.51
N LEU A 356 12.29 -20.71 -18.37
CA LEU A 356 11.27 -19.71 -18.00
C LEU A 356 11.51 -18.37 -18.73
N PRO A 357 10.47 -17.78 -19.34
CA PRO A 357 10.55 -16.47 -19.99
C PRO A 357 10.91 -15.38 -18.98
N LYS A 358 11.53 -14.30 -19.49
CA LYS A 358 12.05 -13.12 -18.78
C LYS A 358 11.20 -12.76 -17.54
N THR A 359 11.75 -12.94 -16.34
CA THR A 359 11.10 -12.46 -15.10
C THR A 359 11.20 -10.94 -15.02
N TYR A 360 10.12 -10.27 -14.60
CA TYR A 360 10.09 -8.82 -14.45
C TYR A 360 10.66 -8.42 -13.08
N SER A 361 11.99 -8.42 -12.93
CA SER A 361 12.63 -7.92 -11.70
C SER A 361 12.87 -6.41 -11.74
N LEU A 362 13.06 -5.78 -10.57
CA LEU A 362 13.43 -4.36 -10.45
C LEU A 362 14.68 -3.98 -11.27
N THR A 363 15.56 -4.93 -11.56
CA THR A 363 16.80 -4.72 -12.31
C THR A 363 16.59 -4.63 -13.83
N CYS A 364 15.43 -5.02 -14.35
CA CYS A 364 15.16 -5.07 -15.80
C CYS A 364 14.52 -3.78 -16.34
N LEU A 365 14.46 -2.70 -15.56
CA LEU A 365 13.76 -1.46 -15.93
C LEU A 365 14.63 -0.21 -15.83
N THR A 366 15.91 -0.29 -16.21
CA THR A 366 16.59 0.90 -16.74
C THR A 366 16.06 1.13 -18.14
N LEU A 367 14.97 1.90 -18.24
CA LEU A 367 14.56 2.48 -19.51
C LEU A 367 15.72 3.32 -20.03
N ASP A 368 16.10 3.05 -21.27
CA ASP A 368 17.09 3.82 -22.03
C ASP A 368 16.69 5.31 -21.98
N ASP A 369 17.51 6.12 -21.32
CA ASP A 369 17.49 7.57 -21.47
C ASP A 369 17.83 7.88 -22.93
N VAL A 370 16.83 8.33 -23.68
CA VAL A 370 17.03 8.89 -25.02
C VAL A 370 17.70 10.26 -24.85
N GLN A 371 19.03 10.26 -24.85
CA GLN A 371 19.82 11.43 -25.22
C GLN A 371 20.76 11.12 -26.38
N SER A 372 20.41 11.70 -27.53
CA SER A 372 21.28 12.21 -28.59
C SER A 372 22.58 11.46 -28.90
N ARG A 373 22.58 10.73 -30.02
CA ARG A 373 23.80 10.22 -30.66
C ARG A 373 24.63 11.37 -31.23
N LYS A 374 25.78 11.68 -30.61
CA LYS A 374 27.02 12.02 -31.32
C LYS A 374 28.20 11.32 -30.63
N GLY A 375 28.98 10.61 -31.44
CA GLY A 375 29.91 9.58 -30.98
C GLY A 375 31.12 10.09 -30.20
N LYS A 376 31.64 9.20 -29.33
CA LYS A 376 33.06 9.01 -28.99
C LYS A 376 33.20 7.70 -28.19
N LYS A 377 34.15 6.85 -28.59
CA LYS A 377 34.63 5.70 -27.81
C LYS A 377 35.30 6.23 -26.54
N VAL A 378 35.04 5.67 -25.34
CA VAL A 378 36.02 5.52 -24.24
C VAL A 378 35.50 4.54 -23.16
N VAL A 379 36.30 3.49 -22.94
CA VAL A 379 36.74 2.80 -21.69
C VAL A 379 35.74 2.56 -20.54
N LYS A 380 35.63 1.27 -20.17
CA LYS A 380 35.05 0.75 -18.93
C LYS A 380 35.77 1.34 -17.71
N LYS A 381 35.08 2.16 -16.92
CA LYS A 381 35.52 2.55 -15.58
C LYS A 381 34.55 1.95 -14.56
N LEU A 382 35.07 1.02 -13.76
CA LEU A 382 34.43 0.54 -12.54
C LEU A 382 34.26 1.72 -11.59
N SER A 383 33.01 2.06 -11.26
CA SER A 383 32.69 2.97 -10.16
C SER A 383 32.60 2.17 -8.87
N PHE A 384 33.69 2.24 -8.11
CA PHE A 384 33.72 2.03 -6.68
C PHE A 384 32.83 3.06 -5.99
N LEU A 385 31.92 2.61 -5.13
CA LEU A 385 31.56 3.33 -3.90
C LEU A 385 31.38 2.30 -2.79
N ASN A 386 32.45 2.20 -2.00
CA ASN A 386 32.49 1.59 -0.69
C ASN A 386 32.17 2.71 0.31
N TRP A 387 31.07 2.60 1.07
CA TRP A 387 30.90 3.34 2.30
C TRP A 387 30.58 2.35 3.41
N GLY A 388 31.64 1.86 4.05
CA GLY A 388 31.53 1.24 5.35
C GLY A 388 31.42 2.33 6.42
N SER A 389 30.41 2.22 7.28
CA SER A 389 30.63 2.50 8.69
C SER A 389 29.68 1.67 9.55
N LYS A 390 30.28 1.11 10.59
CA LYS A 390 29.76 0.13 11.51
C LYS A 390 28.57 0.70 12.29
N ASN A 391 27.46 -0.03 12.32
CA ASN A 391 26.60 -0.04 13.49
C ASN A 391 25.93 -1.42 13.61
N THR A 392 26.27 -2.07 14.70
CA THR A 392 25.69 -3.30 15.22
C THR A 392 24.19 -3.10 15.48
N LYS A 393 23.33 -3.91 14.86
CA LYS A 393 22.05 -4.41 15.42
C LYS A 393 21.34 -5.35 14.44
N LYS A 394 21.23 -6.61 14.89
CA LYS A 394 20.20 -7.64 14.63
C LYS A 394 19.55 -7.65 13.24
N MET A 395 19.91 -8.67 12.46
CA MET A 395 19.07 -9.18 11.37
C MET A 395 17.68 -9.50 11.93
N ALA A 396 16.65 -8.96 11.29
CA ALA A 396 15.27 -9.29 11.60
C ALA A 396 15.01 -10.73 11.19
N SER A 397 14.95 -11.61 12.18
CA SER A 397 14.40 -12.95 12.07
C SER A 397 12.95 -12.85 11.58
N THR A 398 12.58 -13.75 10.68
CA THR A 398 11.19 -14.08 10.36
C THR A 398 10.38 -14.16 11.65
N VAL A 399 9.38 -13.29 11.78
CA VAL A 399 8.47 -13.22 12.93
C VAL A 399 7.78 -14.57 13.07
N SER A 400 8.10 -15.27 14.16
CA SER A 400 7.40 -16.46 14.63
C SER A 400 5.94 -16.10 14.89
N LEU A 401 5.01 -16.90 14.37
CA LEU A 401 3.59 -16.79 14.67
C LEU A 401 3.37 -17.12 16.17
N PRO A 402 2.51 -16.37 16.89
CA PRO A 402 2.22 -16.67 18.28
C PRO A 402 1.37 -17.94 18.43
N SER A 403 1.77 -18.83 19.33
CA SER A 403 1.02 -20.03 19.72
C SER A 403 -0.31 -19.65 20.37
N ALA A 404 -1.40 -20.31 19.95
CA ALA A 404 -2.74 -20.04 20.42
C ALA A 404 -2.94 -20.55 21.86
N VAL A 405 -3.42 -19.67 22.76
CA VAL A 405 -4.12 -20.06 23.99
C VAL A 405 -5.61 -20.16 23.66
N GLU A 406 -6.24 -21.24 24.12
CA GLU A 406 -7.67 -21.50 24.00
C GLU A 406 -8.49 -20.48 24.79
N SER A 407 -9.48 -19.86 24.15
CA SER A 407 -10.57 -19.17 24.83
C SER A 407 -11.88 -19.32 24.06
N THR A 408 -12.94 -19.60 24.81
CA THR A 408 -14.31 -19.91 24.36
C THR A 408 -15.03 -18.71 23.72
N PRO A 409 -16.00 -18.95 22.80
CA PRO A 409 -16.56 -17.89 21.96
C PRO A 409 -17.70 -17.10 22.65
N GLN A 410 -17.66 -15.77 22.53
CA GLN A 410 -18.80 -14.88 22.77
C GLN A 410 -19.42 -14.44 21.44
N GLN A 411 -20.75 -14.50 21.36
CA GLN A 411 -21.55 -14.12 20.19
C GLN A 411 -21.53 -12.59 19.95
N VAL A 412 -21.40 -12.19 18.68
CA VAL A 412 -21.59 -10.80 18.22
C VAL A 412 -22.85 -10.75 17.35
N SER A 413 -23.77 -9.87 17.72
CA SER A 413 -25.01 -9.56 17.00
C SER A 413 -24.72 -8.66 15.79
N GLU A 414 -25.20 -9.05 14.61
CA GLU A 414 -25.22 -8.20 13.41
C GLU A 414 -26.29 -7.11 13.53
N SER A 415 -25.91 -5.84 13.33
CA SER A 415 -26.85 -4.74 13.10
C SER A 415 -26.77 -4.28 11.65
N THR A 416 -27.81 -4.62 10.89
CA THR A 416 -28.06 -4.13 9.53
C THR A 416 -28.53 -2.67 9.57
N ALA A 417 -27.75 -1.76 8.98
CA ALA A 417 -28.18 -0.38 8.78
C ALA A 417 -28.94 -0.26 7.44
N HIS A 418 -30.22 0.09 7.52
CA HIS A 418 -31.06 0.46 6.39
C HIS A 418 -30.72 1.90 5.92
N PHE A 419 -30.51 2.08 4.61
CA PHE A 419 -30.47 3.39 3.97
C PHE A 419 -31.89 3.80 3.54
N PRO A 420 -32.36 5.04 3.84
CA PRO A 420 -33.60 5.55 3.29
C PRO A 420 -33.39 6.22 1.92
N ASP A 421 -34.28 5.89 0.99
CA ASP A 421 -34.49 6.62 -0.27
C ASP A 421 -34.95 8.05 0.01
N ALA A 422 -34.26 9.04 -0.59
CA ALA A 422 -34.78 10.40 -0.69
C ALA A 422 -34.27 11.07 -1.97
N LEU A 423 -35.14 11.04 -2.99
CA LEU A 423 -35.19 12.00 -4.07
C LEU A 423 -35.48 13.39 -3.47
N ASP A 424 -34.48 14.25 -3.35
CA ASP A 424 -34.72 15.69 -3.23
C ASP A 424 -33.68 16.48 -4.01
N GLY A 425 -34.16 17.32 -4.92
CA GLY A 425 -33.39 18.03 -5.96
C GLY A 425 -32.57 19.22 -5.45
N SER A 426 -32.08 19.16 -4.21
CA SER A 426 -31.33 20.23 -3.55
C SER A 426 -29.90 19.84 -3.17
N SER A 427 -29.48 18.60 -3.42
CA SER A 427 -28.08 18.23 -3.26
C SER A 427 -27.23 19.00 -4.28
N LEU A 428 -26.24 19.73 -3.80
CA LEU A 428 -25.24 20.41 -4.65
C LEU A 428 -24.23 19.44 -5.30
N TYR A 429 -24.58 18.15 -5.33
CA TYR A 429 -24.20 17.15 -6.34
C TYR A 429 -25.38 16.91 -7.27
#